data_AF-J7J0G0-F1
#
_entry.id   AF-J7J0G0-F1
#
_cell.length_a   1.000
_cell.length_b   1.000
_cell.length_c   1.000
_cell.angle_alpha   90.00
_cell.angle_beta   90.00
_cell.angle_gamma   90.00
#
_symmetry.space_group_name_H-M   'P 1'
#
loop_
_entity.id
_entity.type
_entity.pdbx_description
1 polymer ?
#
loop_
_entity_poly.entity_id
_entity_poly.type
_entity_poly.pdbx_seq_one_letter_code
_entity_poly.pdbx_strand_id
1 'polypeptide(L)'
;MEAYYHNDPRIGEWVEKIIEEIFTTCLLTGVESEAEFQKGCEFVTKLASLLQNFPAFPSEYLADVLKQIIEQQLPDSRVIGNFPSFKDIMNKMLQEGILKVTDTSKSYLSDSTNNLKFDKAEIENVEIEDCIPALGAIYDQILPIEQQTIIKETETSPNILIPNHIDRLKTVLNHVFVNAVIMWDVTISGQKVFAQVEDILFCHSDSTSPCETEKLQQEGWRVLIINDEDLYYPRRLERNIKNTIRQGKNSKKR
;
A
#
# COMPACT_ATOMS: atom_id res chain seq x y z
N MET A 1 1.58 -7.25 -0.73
CA MET A 1 0.36 -6.45 -0.50
C MET A 1 0.39 -5.57 0.76
N GLU A 2 1.40 -5.60 1.64
CA GLU A 2 1.37 -4.83 2.90
C GLU A 2 1.63 -3.31 2.76
N ALA A 3 2.16 -2.81 1.64
CA ALA A 3 2.67 -1.44 1.54
C ALA A 3 1.62 -0.34 1.24
N TYR A 4 0.38 -0.70 0.87
CA TYR A 4 -0.65 0.31 0.55
C TYR A 4 -1.47 0.75 1.78
N TYR A 5 -1.52 -0.06 2.84
CA TYR A 5 -2.47 0.14 3.94
C TYR A 5 -1.95 1.00 5.09
N HIS A 6 -0.62 1.11 5.25
CA HIS A 6 -0.02 1.85 6.37
C HIS A 6 -0.14 3.37 6.29
N ASN A 7 -0.55 3.91 5.13
CA ASN A 7 -0.69 5.35 4.94
C ASN A 7 -2.10 5.87 5.25
N ASP A 8 -3.09 4.98 5.43
CA ASP A 8 -4.45 5.39 5.77
C ASP A 8 -4.84 4.89 7.18
N PRO A 9 -4.84 5.77 8.21
CA PRO A 9 -5.17 5.38 9.57
C PRO A 9 -6.59 4.83 9.70
N ARG A 10 -7.49 5.15 8.76
CA ARG A 10 -8.87 4.65 8.76
C ARG A 10 -8.93 3.14 8.59
N ILE A 11 -7.97 2.54 7.87
CA ILE A 11 -7.92 1.08 7.68
C ILE A 11 -7.72 0.38 9.02
N GLY A 12 -6.76 0.85 9.83
CA GLY A 12 -6.53 0.31 11.17
C GLY A 12 -7.77 0.45 12.06
N GLU A 13 -8.38 1.63 12.07
CA GLU A 13 -9.60 1.89 12.86
C GLU A 13 -10.76 0.97 12.47
N TRP A 14 -11.01 0.77 11.18
CA TRP A 14 -12.08 -0.13 10.74
C TRP A 14 -11.77 -1.59 11.09
N VAL A 15 -10.51 -2.01 10.98
CA VAL A 15 -10.10 -3.38 11.34
C VAL A 15 -10.28 -3.62 12.83
N GLU A 16 -9.86 -2.70 13.69
CA GLU A 16 -10.06 -2.78 15.14
C GLU A 16 -11.54 -2.90 15.49
N LYS A 17 -12.39 -2.05 14.89
CA LYS A 17 -13.85 -2.10 15.08
C LYS A 17 -14.45 -3.42 14.60
N ILE A 18 -14.02 -3.95 13.46
CA ILE A 18 -14.50 -5.25 12.97
C ILE A 18 -14.14 -6.36 13.97
N ILE A 19 -12.90 -6.38 14.46
CA ILE A 19 -12.44 -7.38 15.43
C ILE A 19 -13.24 -7.28 16.73
N GLU A 20 -13.45 -6.05 17.23
CA GLU A 20 -14.29 -5.78 18.40
C GLU A 20 -15.70 -6.35 18.21
N GLU A 21 -16.36 -6.05 17.08
CA GLU A 21 -17.72 -6.54 16.83
C GLU A 21 -17.79 -8.06 16.68
N ILE A 22 -16.76 -8.71 16.12
CA ILE A 22 -16.69 -10.17 16.09
C ILE A 22 -16.64 -10.73 17.51
N PHE A 23 -15.79 -10.20 18.39
CA PHE A 23 -15.73 -10.66 19.79
C PHE A 23 -17.03 -10.39 20.54
N THR A 24 -17.62 -9.21 20.37
CA THR A 24 -18.90 -8.87 20.99
C THR A 24 -20.02 -9.80 20.51
N THR A 25 -20.09 -10.09 19.21
CA THR A 25 -21.04 -11.06 18.64
C THR A 25 -20.81 -12.46 19.22
N CYS A 26 -19.57 -12.87 19.47
CA CYS A 26 -19.28 -14.16 20.11
C CYS A 26 -19.73 -14.23 21.58
N LEU A 27 -19.82 -13.08 22.27
CA LEU A 27 -20.18 -12.98 23.68
C LEU A 27 -21.70 -12.86 23.89
N LEU A 28 -22.40 -12.26 22.94
CA LEU A 28 -23.84 -12.00 23.02
C LEU A 28 -24.66 -13.17 22.45
N THR A 29 -25.97 -13.14 22.72
CA THR A 29 -26.92 -14.09 22.13
C THR A 29 -28.20 -13.37 21.72
N GLY A 30 -28.95 -13.95 20.77
CA GLY A 30 -30.24 -13.42 20.34
C GLY A 30 -30.13 -12.09 19.59
N VAL A 31 -31.08 -11.18 19.85
CA VAL A 31 -31.26 -9.93 19.08
C VAL A 31 -30.06 -8.99 19.20
N GLU A 32 -29.41 -8.95 20.36
CA GLU A 32 -28.24 -8.10 20.58
C GLU A 32 -27.03 -8.59 19.76
N SER A 33 -26.84 -9.90 19.68
CA SER A 33 -25.81 -10.50 18.83
C SER A 33 -26.00 -10.18 17.35
N GLU A 34 -27.25 -10.18 16.87
CA GLU A 34 -27.56 -9.86 15.47
C GLU A 34 -27.29 -8.37 15.16
N ALA A 35 -27.62 -7.49 16.10
CA ALA A 35 -27.36 -6.06 15.94
C ALA A 35 -25.85 -5.76 15.83
N GLU A 36 -25.03 -6.35 16.70
CA GLU A 36 -23.57 -6.20 16.65
C GLU A 36 -22.98 -6.88 15.40
N PHE A 37 -23.50 -8.03 15.00
CA PHE A 37 -23.12 -8.67 13.74
C PHE A 37 -23.35 -7.74 12.55
N GLN A 38 -24.52 -7.11 12.47
CA GLN A 38 -24.86 -6.20 11.38
C GLN A 38 -23.99 -4.93 11.38
N LYS A 39 -23.65 -4.38 12.56
CA LYS A 39 -22.68 -3.26 12.66
C LYS A 39 -21.30 -3.68 12.15
N GLY A 40 -20.84 -4.87 12.51
CA GLY A 40 -19.60 -5.43 11.99
C GLY A 40 -19.63 -5.56 10.45
N CYS A 41 -20.74 -6.04 9.88
CA CYS A 41 -20.93 -6.07 8.43
C CYS A 41 -20.83 -4.66 7.80
N GLU A 42 -21.37 -3.62 8.44
CA GLU A 42 -21.24 -2.23 7.95
C GLU A 42 -19.80 -1.74 7.97
N PHE A 43 -19.02 -2.08 9.00
CA PHE A 43 -17.59 -1.76 9.04
C PHE A 43 -16.82 -2.49 7.95
N VAL A 44 -17.13 -3.76 7.68
CA VAL A 44 -16.57 -4.51 6.54
C VAL A 44 -16.93 -3.80 5.23
N THR A 45 -18.17 -3.37 5.03
CA THR A 45 -18.59 -2.64 3.82
C THR A 45 -17.79 -1.35 3.65
N LYS A 46 -17.62 -0.55 4.72
CA LYS A 46 -16.83 0.70 4.68
C LYS A 46 -15.36 0.44 4.32
N LEU A 47 -14.76 -0.57 4.94
CA LEU A 47 -13.38 -0.97 4.65
C LEU A 47 -13.23 -1.48 3.22
N ALA A 48 -14.15 -2.32 2.76
CA ALA A 48 -14.17 -2.85 1.40
C ALA A 48 -14.31 -1.75 0.35
N SER A 49 -15.22 -0.79 0.54
CA SER A 49 -15.36 0.37 -0.34
C SER A 49 -14.10 1.25 -0.34
N LEU A 50 -13.48 1.45 0.83
CA LEU A 50 -12.22 2.18 0.93
C LEU A 50 -11.11 1.49 0.11
N LEU A 51 -11.02 0.16 0.18
CA LEU A 51 -10.03 -0.63 -0.56
C LEU A 51 -10.28 -0.62 -2.08
N GLN A 52 -11.53 -0.61 -2.52
CA GLN A 52 -11.88 -0.53 -3.94
C GLN A 52 -11.56 0.84 -4.56
N ASN A 53 -11.48 1.90 -3.77
CA ASN A 53 -11.15 3.24 -4.26
C ASN A 53 -9.67 3.40 -4.63
N PHE A 54 -8.81 2.41 -4.34
CA PHE A 54 -7.42 2.46 -4.78
C PHE A 54 -7.33 2.16 -6.30
N PRO A 55 -6.74 3.06 -7.12
CA PRO A 55 -6.81 3.01 -8.59
C PRO A 55 -6.11 1.81 -9.25
N ALA A 56 -5.45 0.96 -8.48
CA ALA A 56 -4.77 -0.25 -8.94
C ALA A 56 -5.17 -1.49 -8.12
N PHE A 57 -6.29 -1.46 -7.39
CA PHE A 57 -6.73 -2.57 -6.56
C PHE A 57 -7.61 -3.56 -7.34
N PRO A 58 -7.12 -4.77 -7.66
CA PRO A 58 -7.91 -5.78 -8.35
C PRO A 58 -9.03 -6.31 -7.45
N SER A 59 -10.29 -6.13 -7.86
CA SER A 59 -11.48 -6.50 -7.07
C SER A 59 -11.59 -7.99 -6.77
N GLU A 60 -10.98 -8.84 -7.61
CA GLU A 60 -10.95 -10.29 -7.42
C GLU A 60 -10.20 -10.72 -6.15
N TYR A 61 -9.26 -9.90 -5.65
CA TYR A 61 -8.53 -10.17 -4.42
C TYR A 61 -9.12 -9.46 -3.19
N LEU A 62 -10.25 -8.76 -3.33
CA LEU A 62 -10.83 -7.98 -2.22
C LEU A 62 -11.10 -8.83 -0.98
N ALA A 63 -11.68 -10.01 -1.17
CA ALA A 63 -12.02 -10.91 -0.06
C ALA A 63 -10.78 -11.43 0.66
N ASP A 64 -9.77 -11.86 -0.10
CA ASP A 64 -8.52 -12.39 0.45
C ASP A 64 -7.74 -11.31 1.19
N VAL A 65 -7.70 -10.09 0.63
CA VAL A 65 -7.03 -8.94 1.24
C VAL A 65 -7.71 -8.53 2.54
N LEU A 66 -9.04 -8.36 2.55
CA LEU A 66 -9.78 -7.99 3.76
C LEU A 66 -9.55 -9.00 4.87
N LYS A 67 -9.65 -10.29 4.54
CA LYS A 67 -9.39 -11.37 5.47
C LYS A 67 -7.97 -11.30 6.02
N GLN A 68 -6.98 -11.12 5.14
CA GLN A 68 -5.58 -11.05 5.55
C GLN A 68 -5.31 -9.87 6.49
N ILE A 69 -5.84 -8.68 6.19
CA ILE A 69 -5.64 -7.48 7.01
C ILE A 69 -6.24 -7.69 8.42
N ILE A 70 -7.43 -8.28 8.50
CA ILE A 70 -8.07 -8.59 9.79
C ILE A 70 -7.27 -9.64 10.54
N GLU A 71 -6.91 -10.75 9.88
CA GLU A 71 -6.13 -11.85 10.48
C GLU A 71 -4.79 -11.37 11.05
N GLN A 72 -4.16 -10.37 10.43
CA GLN A 72 -2.90 -9.77 10.89
C GLN A 72 -3.03 -8.99 12.20
N GLN A 73 -4.22 -8.53 12.56
CA GLN A 73 -4.48 -7.76 13.77
C GLN A 73 -5.19 -8.56 14.87
N LEU A 74 -5.46 -9.84 14.63
CA LEU A 74 -6.08 -10.69 15.62
C LEU A 74 -5.17 -10.87 16.85
N PRO A 75 -5.76 -11.00 18.06
CA PRO A 75 -5.01 -11.36 19.24
C PRO A 75 -4.43 -12.77 19.13
N ASP A 76 -3.59 -13.14 20.10
CA ASP A 76 -2.99 -14.48 20.19
C ASP A 76 -4.04 -15.60 20.02
N SER A 77 -3.68 -16.65 19.29
CA SER A 77 -4.60 -17.76 18.96
C SER A 77 -5.21 -18.43 20.19
N ARG A 78 -4.55 -18.35 21.36
CA ARG A 78 -5.09 -18.81 22.65
C ARG A 78 -6.29 -17.98 23.11
N VAL A 79 -6.33 -16.68 22.80
CA VAL A 79 -7.48 -15.81 23.10
C VAL A 79 -8.64 -16.19 22.19
N ILE A 80 -8.37 -16.33 20.88
CA ILE A 80 -9.37 -16.72 19.88
C ILE A 80 -9.94 -18.11 20.19
N GLY A 81 -9.10 -19.04 20.66
CA GLY A 81 -9.51 -20.40 21.03
C GLY A 81 -10.59 -20.48 22.12
N ASN A 82 -10.80 -19.40 22.88
CA ASN A 82 -11.89 -19.32 23.86
C ASN A 82 -13.27 -19.03 23.23
N PHE A 83 -13.31 -18.74 21.92
CA PHE A 83 -14.52 -18.36 21.18
C PHE A 83 -14.70 -19.31 19.97
N PRO A 84 -15.39 -20.46 20.16
CA PRO A 84 -15.49 -21.48 19.12
C PRO A 84 -16.13 -21.00 17.81
N SER A 85 -17.06 -20.04 17.89
CA SER A 85 -17.77 -19.45 16.74
C SER A 85 -17.02 -18.30 16.07
N PHE A 86 -15.86 -17.86 16.60
CA PHE A 86 -15.17 -16.65 16.14
C PHE A 86 -14.89 -16.67 14.63
N LYS A 87 -14.28 -17.76 14.14
CA LYS A 87 -13.92 -17.87 12.73
C LYS A 87 -15.14 -17.89 11.82
N ASP A 88 -16.22 -18.55 12.25
CA ASP A 88 -17.45 -18.64 11.47
C ASP A 88 -18.14 -17.28 11.40
N ILE A 89 -18.20 -16.55 12.53
CA ILE A 89 -18.74 -15.19 12.59
C ILE A 89 -17.91 -14.25 11.72
N MET A 90 -16.58 -14.27 11.85
CA MET A 90 -15.67 -13.45 11.04
C MET A 90 -15.87 -13.71 9.55
N ASN A 91 -15.90 -14.98 9.12
CA ASN A 91 -16.08 -15.33 7.71
C ASN A 91 -17.45 -14.89 7.17
N LYS A 92 -18.53 -15.07 7.94
CA LYS A 92 -19.88 -14.63 7.56
C LYS A 92 -19.95 -13.11 7.44
N MET A 93 -19.43 -12.40 8.44
CA MET A 93 -19.42 -10.93 8.48
C MET A 93 -18.63 -10.35 7.29
N LEU A 94 -17.50 -10.97 6.94
CA LEU A 94 -16.71 -10.65 5.76
C LEU A 94 -17.52 -10.87 4.47
N GLN A 95 -18.11 -12.05 4.31
CA GLN A 95 -18.90 -12.38 3.12
C GLN A 95 -20.07 -11.41 2.93
N GLU A 96 -20.87 -11.19 3.97
CA GLU A 96 -22.03 -10.31 3.90
C GLU A 96 -21.65 -8.84 3.67
N GLY A 97 -20.61 -8.35 4.36
CA GLY A 97 -20.13 -6.99 4.19
C GLY A 97 -19.58 -6.72 2.78
N ILE A 98 -18.90 -7.69 2.17
CA ILE A 98 -18.40 -7.61 0.80
C ILE A 98 -19.54 -7.66 -0.22
N LEU A 99 -20.51 -8.56 -0.02
CA LEU A 99 -21.67 -8.69 -0.92
C LEU A 99 -22.41 -7.35 -1.07
N LYS A 100 -22.62 -6.63 0.04
CA LYS A 100 -23.23 -5.29 0.04
C LYS A 100 -22.50 -4.29 -0.85
N VAL A 101 -21.16 -4.35 -0.92
CA VAL A 101 -20.37 -3.48 -1.81
C VAL A 101 -20.57 -3.89 -3.27
N THR A 102 -20.49 -5.18 -3.57
CA THR A 102 -20.63 -5.67 -4.95
C THR A 102 -22.03 -5.46 -5.54
N ASP A 103 -23.06 -5.47 -4.71
CA ASP A 103 -24.43 -5.19 -5.14
C ASP A 103 -24.66 -3.68 -5.35
N THR A 104 -24.04 -2.84 -4.52
CA THR A 104 -24.07 -1.38 -4.68
C THR A 104 -23.37 -0.94 -5.98
N SER A 105 -22.25 -1.58 -6.35
CA SER A 105 -21.55 -1.29 -7.61
C SER A 105 -22.36 -1.64 -8.87
N LYS A 106 -23.29 -2.61 -8.78
CA LYS A 106 -24.17 -2.98 -9.90
C LYS A 106 -25.36 -2.02 -10.07
N SER A 107 -25.83 -1.41 -8.98
CA SER A 107 -26.94 -0.45 -9.01
C SER A 107 -26.57 0.87 -9.70
N TYR A 108 -25.31 1.34 -9.60
CA TYR A 108 -24.86 2.56 -10.29
C TYR A 108 -24.54 2.37 -11.78
N LEU A 109 -24.61 1.14 -12.31
CA LEU A 109 -24.39 0.84 -13.74
C LEU A 109 -25.68 0.47 -14.49
N SER A 110 -26.83 0.37 -13.81
CA SER A 110 -28.11 0.02 -14.45
C SER A 110 -29.16 1.14 -14.50
N ASP A 111 -28.98 2.26 -13.79
CA ASP A 111 -29.95 3.37 -13.82
C ASP A 111 -29.34 4.65 -14.41
N SER A 112 -28.97 4.59 -15.70
CA SER A 112 -28.88 5.80 -16.51
C SER A 112 -29.24 5.55 -17.98
N THR A 113 -30.32 4.79 -18.21
CA THR A 113 -31.12 4.93 -19.43
C THR A 113 -32.58 4.64 -19.11
N ASN A 114 -33.42 5.65 -19.35
CA ASN A 114 -34.88 5.58 -19.49
C ASN A 114 -35.69 5.51 -18.20
N ASN A 115 -36.05 6.67 -17.66
CA ASN A 115 -37.43 7.19 -17.69
C ASN A 115 -37.57 8.43 -16.80
N LEU A 116 -37.31 9.62 -17.35
CA LEU A 116 -38.07 10.81 -16.97
C LEU A 116 -38.83 11.29 -18.21
N LYS A 117 -40.11 10.90 -18.27
CA LYS A 117 -41.11 11.65 -19.02
C LYS A 117 -41.19 13.03 -18.37
N PHE A 118 -40.69 14.05 -19.06
CA PHE A 118 -41.16 15.41 -18.83
C PHE A 118 -42.19 15.72 -19.90
N ASP A 119 -43.42 15.95 -19.44
CA ASP A 119 -44.48 16.52 -20.26
C ASP A 119 -44.07 17.94 -20.69
N LYS A 120 -44.25 18.17 -21.98
CA LYS A 120 -43.89 19.40 -22.68
C LYS A 120 -45.10 20.33 -22.67
N ALA A 121 -45.08 21.37 -21.85
CA ALA A 121 -45.87 22.58 -22.07
C ALA A 121 -45.26 23.76 -21.29
N GLU A 122 -44.98 24.84 -22.03
CA GLU A 122 -44.94 26.25 -21.62
C GLU A 122 -44.03 26.64 -20.46
N ILE A 123 -42.97 27.39 -20.77
CA ILE A 123 -42.82 28.79 -20.34
C ILE A 123 -41.81 29.47 -21.28
N GLU A 124 -42.35 30.42 -22.02
CA GLU A 124 -41.68 31.41 -22.86
C GLU A 124 -41.12 32.54 -21.97
N ASN A 125 -39.99 33.11 -22.41
CA ASN A 125 -39.51 34.47 -22.12
C ASN A 125 -39.02 34.82 -20.70
N VAL A 126 -37.72 34.63 -20.47
CA VAL A 126 -36.92 35.57 -19.67
C VAL A 126 -35.58 35.79 -20.39
N GLU A 127 -35.36 37.04 -20.82
CA GLU A 127 -34.11 37.55 -21.38
C GLU A 127 -33.03 37.55 -20.30
N ILE A 128 -31.87 36.92 -20.56
CA ILE A 128 -30.67 37.03 -19.73
C ILE A 128 -29.61 37.75 -20.57
N GLU A 129 -29.74 39.06 -20.61
CA GLU A 129 -28.66 39.99 -20.90
C GLU A 129 -28.11 40.50 -19.55
N ASP A 130 -26.79 40.64 -19.46
CA ASP A 130 -26.02 41.20 -18.35
C ASP A 130 -25.87 40.38 -17.04
N CYS A 131 -24.78 39.62 -16.93
CA CYS A 131 -23.77 39.70 -15.85
C CYS A 131 -22.89 38.42 -15.76
N ILE A 132 -21.86 38.32 -16.60
CA ILE A 132 -20.60 37.60 -16.27
C ILE A 132 -19.46 38.50 -16.75
N PRO A 133 -18.70 39.15 -15.84
CA PRO A 133 -17.26 38.91 -15.84
C PRO A 133 -16.61 39.07 -14.46
N ALA A 134 -16.32 37.97 -13.74
CA ALA A 134 -15.49 38.04 -12.52
C ALA A 134 -14.81 36.73 -12.10
N LEU A 135 -14.38 35.85 -13.03
CA LEU A 135 -13.58 34.67 -12.69
C LEU A 135 -12.38 34.44 -13.64
N GLY A 136 -11.87 35.51 -14.26
CA GLY A 136 -10.74 35.48 -15.19
C GLY A 136 -9.48 36.25 -14.74
N ALA A 137 -9.44 36.81 -13.52
CA ALA A 137 -8.40 37.77 -13.13
C ALA A 137 -7.59 37.39 -11.87
N ILE A 138 -7.54 36.10 -11.48
CA ILE A 138 -6.74 35.65 -10.32
C ILE A 138 -5.56 34.73 -10.71
N TYR A 139 -5.43 34.31 -11.98
CA TYR A 139 -4.40 33.33 -12.36
C TYR A 139 -3.08 33.89 -12.93
N ASP A 140 -2.94 35.21 -13.11
CA ASP A 140 -1.76 35.82 -13.77
C ASP A 140 -0.83 36.63 -12.82
N GLN A 141 -0.85 36.39 -11.51
CA GLN A 141 0.01 37.14 -10.56
C GLN A 141 0.98 36.33 -9.70
N ILE A 142 1.25 35.05 -9.99
CA ILE A 142 2.36 34.36 -9.33
C ILE A 142 3.20 33.53 -10.29
N LEU A 143 4.27 34.15 -10.78
CA LEU A 143 5.65 33.65 -10.91
C LEU A 143 6.47 34.82 -11.52
N PRO A 144 7.78 35.03 -11.23
CA PRO A 144 8.81 34.00 -11.03
C PRO A 144 9.92 34.31 -9.97
N ILE A 145 10.61 33.27 -9.48
CA ILE A 145 12.08 33.32 -9.30
C ILE A 145 12.67 32.03 -9.90
N GLU A 146 13.59 32.26 -10.81
CA GLU A 146 14.32 31.37 -11.70
C GLU A 146 15.38 30.51 -10.96
N GLN A 147 15.50 29.21 -11.29
CA GLN A 147 16.61 28.57 -12.06
C GLN A 147 17.95 28.47 -11.28
N GLN A 148 18.72 27.37 -11.27
CA GLN A 148 19.13 26.50 -12.37
C GLN A 148 20.08 25.40 -11.84
N THR A 149 19.91 24.15 -12.32
CA THR A 149 20.92 23.11 -12.71
C THR A 149 20.18 21.76 -12.74
N ILE A 150 19.46 21.36 -13.80
CA ILE A 150 19.89 20.75 -15.08
C ILE A 150 20.91 19.60 -14.89
N ILE A 151 20.47 18.35 -15.11
CA ILE A 151 20.97 17.34 -16.09
C ILE A 151 19.75 16.42 -16.37
N LYS A 152 19.01 16.67 -17.46
CA LYS A 152 19.04 15.97 -18.76
C LYS A 152 18.46 14.55 -18.74
N GLU A 153 17.15 14.49 -18.99
CA GLU A 153 16.40 13.31 -19.40
C GLU A 153 16.81 12.87 -20.81
N THR A 154 16.89 11.56 -20.99
CA THR A 154 16.66 10.91 -22.28
C THR A 154 15.67 9.79 -22.04
N GLU A 155 14.44 10.01 -22.49
CA GLU A 155 13.36 9.04 -22.50
C GLU A 155 13.62 7.93 -23.53
N THR A 156 13.26 6.70 -23.20
CA THR A 156 12.57 5.80 -24.13
C THR A 156 11.87 4.65 -23.38
N SER A 157 10.55 4.57 -23.57
CA SER A 157 9.63 3.44 -23.27
C SER A 157 9.06 3.34 -21.83
N PRO A 158 7.87 2.73 -21.66
CA PRO A 158 6.78 3.28 -20.87
C PRO A 158 6.99 3.04 -19.37
N ASN A 159 7.48 4.06 -18.67
CA ASN A 159 7.66 3.99 -17.23
C ASN A 159 6.31 4.11 -16.52
N ILE A 160 5.72 2.95 -16.26
CA ILE A 160 4.84 2.70 -15.13
C ILE A 160 5.45 3.40 -13.91
N LEU A 161 4.67 4.25 -13.26
CA LEU A 161 5.07 5.04 -12.09
C LEU A 161 5.32 4.09 -10.89
N ILE A 162 6.51 3.51 -10.82
CA ILE A 162 6.96 2.63 -9.74
C ILE A 162 7.30 3.51 -8.53
N PRO A 163 6.71 3.27 -7.34
CA PRO A 163 7.12 3.96 -6.11
C PRO A 163 8.61 3.74 -5.85
N ASN A 164 9.36 4.85 -5.81
CA ASN A 164 10.81 4.97 -5.70
C ASN A 164 11.46 3.84 -4.84
N HIS A 165 12.03 2.83 -5.50
CA HIS A 165 12.71 1.67 -4.90
C HIS A 165 13.78 2.08 -3.87
N ILE A 166 14.43 3.22 -4.12
CA ILE A 166 15.45 3.83 -3.27
C ILE A 166 14.87 4.22 -1.90
N ASP A 167 13.68 4.81 -1.86
CA ASP A 167 13.06 5.29 -0.62
C ASP A 167 12.68 4.14 0.31
N ARG A 168 12.28 3.00 -0.25
CA ARG A 168 11.96 1.79 0.51
C ARG A 168 13.20 1.17 1.12
N LEU A 169 14.26 1.00 0.34
CA LEU A 169 15.53 0.50 0.86
C LEU A 169 16.07 1.43 1.95
N LYS A 170 16.02 2.75 1.71
CA LYS A 170 16.45 3.77 2.67
C LYS A 170 15.73 3.64 4.01
N THR A 171 14.42 3.41 3.99
CA THR A 171 13.62 3.21 5.21
C THR A 171 14.09 1.99 6.00
N VAL A 172 14.33 0.86 5.31
CA VAL A 172 14.80 -0.38 5.95
C VAL A 172 16.22 -0.23 6.49
N LEU A 173 17.13 0.39 5.72
CA LEU A 173 18.51 0.60 6.16
C LEU A 173 18.59 1.54 7.37
N ASN A 174 17.80 2.61 7.40
CA ASN A 174 17.72 3.51 8.57
C ASN A 174 17.19 2.80 9.82
N HIS A 175 16.28 1.83 9.64
CA HIS A 175 15.74 1.05 10.75
C HIS A 175 16.77 0.03 11.29
N VAL A 176 17.50 -0.64 10.41
CA VAL A 176 18.47 -1.69 10.79
C VAL A 176 19.77 -1.09 11.32
N PHE A 177 20.25 -0.02 10.70
CA PHE A 177 21.52 0.61 11.01
C PHE A 177 21.30 1.98 11.65
N VAL A 178 20.84 1.96 12.91
CA VAL A 178 20.59 3.18 13.68
C VAL A 178 21.92 3.94 13.82
N ASN A 179 22.00 5.12 13.19
CA ASN A 179 23.17 6.02 13.15
C ASN A 179 24.32 5.65 12.20
N ALA A 180 24.17 4.65 11.31
CA ALA A 180 25.21 4.39 10.31
C ALA A 180 25.12 5.36 9.14
N VAL A 181 26.28 5.68 8.55
CA VAL A 181 26.35 6.46 7.31
C VAL A 181 26.06 5.54 6.14
N ILE A 182 24.98 5.82 5.41
CA ILE A 182 24.60 5.11 4.19
C ILE A 182 25.11 5.90 3.00
N MET A 183 25.99 5.29 2.21
CA MET A 183 26.47 5.86 0.95
C MET A 183 25.68 5.27 -0.21
N TRP A 184 25.13 6.11 -1.08
CA TRP A 184 24.31 5.71 -2.22
C TRP A 184 25.11 5.82 -3.53
N ASP A 185 24.79 4.97 -4.51
CA ASP A 185 25.36 5.00 -5.86
C ASP A 185 26.90 4.97 -5.90
N VAL A 186 27.50 4.11 -5.10
CA VAL A 186 28.95 4.02 -4.94
C VAL A 186 29.53 3.13 -6.02
N THR A 187 30.69 3.50 -6.56
CA THR A 187 31.45 2.63 -7.46
C THR A 187 32.60 1.98 -6.69
N ILE A 188 32.59 0.65 -6.60
CA ILE A 188 33.61 -0.15 -5.91
C ILE A 188 34.19 -1.14 -6.90
N SER A 189 35.52 -1.13 -7.05
CA SER A 189 36.25 -2.02 -7.97
C SER A 189 35.70 -1.99 -9.40
N GLY A 190 35.25 -0.80 -9.85
CA GLY A 190 34.67 -0.57 -11.16
C GLY A 190 33.20 -0.99 -11.33
N GLN A 191 32.56 -1.52 -10.28
CA GLN A 191 31.15 -1.90 -10.29
C GLN A 191 30.29 -0.86 -9.57
N LYS A 192 29.12 -0.56 -10.13
CA LYS A 192 28.12 0.27 -9.47
C LYS A 192 27.38 -0.55 -8.43
N VAL A 193 27.38 -0.06 -7.21
CA VAL A 193 26.67 -0.63 -6.07
C VAL A 193 25.58 0.36 -5.65
N PHE A 194 24.41 -0.17 -5.32
CA PHE A 194 23.22 0.62 -5.05
C PHE A 194 23.33 1.37 -3.72
N ALA A 195 23.82 0.69 -2.68
CA ALA A 195 24.16 1.31 -1.40
C ALA A 195 25.33 0.60 -0.72
N GLN A 196 26.06 1.34 0.10
CA GLN A 196 27.08 0.82 1.01
C GLN A 196 26.74 1.27 2.43
N VAL A 197 26.78 0.33 3.37
CA VAL A 197 26.68 0.59 4.81
C VAL A 197 27.75 -0.23 5.52
N GLU A 198 28.67 0.44 6.20
CA GLU A 198 29.83 -0.19 6.84
C GLU A 198 30.63 -1.05 5.82
N ASP A 199 30.75 -2.36 6.07
CA ASP A 199 31.38 -3.37 5.22
C ASP A 199 30.37 -4.21 4.41
N ILE A 200 29.11 -3.74 4.30
CA ILE A 200 28.04 -4.38 3.53
C ILE A 200 27.74 -3.56 2.26
N LEU A 201 27.69 -4.27 1.13
CA LEU A 201 27.37 -3.75 -0.19
C LEU A 201 26.01 -4.29 -0.64
N PHE A 202 25.17 -3.40 -1.13
CA PHE A 202 23.84 -3.72 -1.64
C PHE A 202 23.85 -3.61 -3.17
N CYS A 203 23.83 -4.75 -3.85
CA CYS A 203 23.76 -4.83 -5.31
C CYS A 203 22.31 -5.07 -5.77
N HIS A 204 21.91 -4.48 -6.89
CA HIS A 204 20.64 -4.80 -7.53
C HIS A 204 20.79 -6.05 -8.42
N SER A 205 19.77 -6.91 -8.47
CA SER A 205 19.74 -8.09 -9.34
C SER A 205 19.38 -7.75 -10.79
N ASP A 206 19.97 -6.72 -11.39
CA ASP A 206 19.67 -6.39 -12.78
C ASP A 206 20.34 -7.36 -13.75
N SER A 207 19.58 -7.82 -14.74
CA SER A 207 20.04 -8.73 -15.79
C SER A 207 21.04 -8.09 -16.76
N THR A 208 21.12 -6.76 -16.78
CA THR A 208 21.94 -5.97 -17.72
C THR A 208 23.38 -5.78 -17.26
N SER A 209 23.68 -5.93 -15.96
CA SER A 209 25.04 -5.97 -15.44
C SER A 209 25.12 -6.85 -14.19
N PRO A 210 25.46 -8.14 -14.30
CA PRO A 210 25.57 -8.99 -13.12
C PRO A 210 26.67 -8.46 -12.19
N CYS A 211 26.29 -8.09 -10.96
CA CYS A 211 27.23 -7.70 -9.91
C CYS A 211 28.16 -8.90 -9.65
N GLU A 212 29.49 -8.73 -9.81
CA GLU A 212 30.45 -9.83 -9.65
C GLU A 212 30.72 -10.03 -8.15
N THR A 213 29.73 -10.60 -7.47
CA THR A 213 29.71 -10.81 -6.02
C THR A 213 30.94 -11.56 -5.51
N GLU A 214 31.47 -12.50 -6.29
CA GLU A 214 32.66 -13.27 -5.95
C GLU A 214 33.91 -12.39 -5.77
N LYS A 215 34.12 -11.39 -6.63
CA LYS A 215 35.30 -10.51 -6.55
C LYS A 215 35.22 -9.61 -5.32
N LEU A 216 34.05 -9.01 -5.10
CA LEU A 216 33.79 -8.16 -3.93
C LEU A 216 33.91 -8.96 -2.62
N GLN A 217 33.42 -10.20 -2.60
CA GLN A 217 33.61 -11.09 -1.44
C GLN A 217 35.08 -11.48 -1.22
N GLN A 218 35.88 -11.66 -2.28
CA GLN A 218 37.32 -11.91 -2.17
C GLN A 218 38.07 -10.70 -1.57
N GLU A 219 37.62 -9.49 -1.86
CA GLU A 219 38.11 -8.23 -1.29
C GLU A 219 37.65 -8.00 0.17
N GLY A 220 36.82 -8.89 0.70
CA GLY A 220 36.36 -8.88 2.09
C GLY A 220 35.05 -8.15 2.33
N TRP A 221 34.33 -7.77 1.27
CA TRP A 221 33.01 -7.17 1.38
C TRP A 221 31.90 -8.19 1.59
N ARG A 222 30.89 -7.81 2.36
CA ARG A 222 29.65 -8.58 2.50
C ARG A 222 28.66 -8.09 1.44
N VAL A 223 28.44 -8.87 0.40
CA VAL A 223 27.56 -8.47 -0.71
C VAL A 223 26.18 -9.07 -0.52
N LEU A 224 25.16 -8.22 -0.52
CA LEU A 224 23.75 -8.59 -0.51
C LEU A 224 23.14 -8.21 -1.86
N ILE A 225 22.64 -9.22 -2.57
CA ILE A 225 21.89 -9.01 -3.81
C ILE A 225 20.44 -8.76 -3.42
N ILE A 226 19.92 -7.61 -3.82
CA ILE A 226 18.53 -7.20 -3.65
C ILE A 226 17.82 -7.45 -4.97
N ASN A 227 16.78 -8.26 -4.94
CA ASN A 227 15.84 -8.34 -6.04
C ASN A 227 14.73 -7.30 -5.87
N ASP A 228 14.10 -6.90 -6.97
CA ASP A 228 12.92 -6.02 -6.93
C ASP A 228 11.87 -6.56 -5.94
N GLU A 229 11.63 -7.88 -5.93
CA GLU A 229 10.73 -8.54 -4.99
C GLU A 229 11.09 -8.27 -3.52
N ASP A 230 12.37 -8.27 -3.16
CA ASP A 230 12.81 -8.05 -1.78
C ASP A 230 12.50 -6.62 -1.31
N LEU A 231 12.48 -5.64 -2.22
CA LEU A 231 12.10 -4.26 -1.94
C LEU A 231 10.60 -4.09 -1.65
N TYR A 232 9.75 -5.03 -2.07
CA TYR A 232 8.32 -5.03 -1.74
C TYR A 232 8.02 -5.60 -0.34
N TYR A 233 8.97 -6.30 0.28
CA TYR A 233 8.77 -6.98 1.57
C TYR A 233 9.82 -6.52 2.61
N PRO A 234 9.65 -5.34 3.25
CA PRO A 234 10.62 -4.75 4.18
C PRO A 234 11.11 -5.69 5.28
N ARG A 235 10.21 -6.47 5.91
CA ARG A 235 10.58 -7.43 6.96
C ARG A 235 11.43 -8.60 6.45
N ARG A 236 11.22 -9.03 5.20
CA ARG A 236 12.02 -10.10 4.56
C ARG A 236 13.41 -9.56 4.25
N LEU A 237 13.49 -8.37 3.68
CA LEU A 237 14.75 -7.66 3.45
C LEU A 237 15.52 -7.43 4.76
N GLU A 238 14.84 -6.95 5.80
CA GLU A 238 15.41 -6.77 7.14
C GLU A 238 16.00 -8.06 7.72
N ARG A 239 15.27 -9.18 7.62
CA ARG A 239 15.76 -10.50 8.04
C ARG A 239 16.99 -10.92 7.24
N ASN A 240 16.99 -10.70 5.93
CA ASN A 240 18.14 -11.00 5.07
C ASN A 240 19.37 -10.15 5.46
N ILE A 241 19.18 -8.86 5.72
CA ILE A 241 20.23 -7.97 6.20
C ILE A 241 20.76 -8.45 7.55
N LYS A 242 19.88 -8.72 8.52
CA LYS A 242 20.27 -9.21 9.85
C LYS A 242 20.98 -10.55 9.79
N ASN A 243 20.58 -11.46 8.90
CA ASN A 243 21.26 -12.73 8.69
C ASN A 243 22.67 -12.52 8.12
N THR A 244 22.82 -11.61 7.16
CA THR A 244 24.12 -11.24 6.58
C THR A 244 25.03 -10.58 7.62
N ILE A 245 24.46 -9.76 8.51
CA ILE A 245 25.19 -9.20 9.65
C ILE A 245 25.68 -10.31 10.58
N ARG A 246 24.79 -11.26 10.93
CA ARG A 246 25.07 -12.37 11.84
C ARG A 246 26.07 -13.39 11.32
N GLN A 247 26.10 -13.61 10.00
CA GLN A 247 27.09 -14.51 9.37
C GLN A 247 28.53 -14.01 9.58
N GLY A 248 28.71 -12.78 10.05
CA GLY A 248 30.01 -12.24 10.44
C GLY A 248 30.95 -12.09 9.25
N LYS A 249 32.16 -11.58 9.49
CA LYS A 249 33.20 -11.62 8.48
C LYS A 249 33.59 -13.08 8.31
N ASN A 250 33.56 -13.59 7.08
CA ASN A 250 34.29 -14.79 6.71
C ASN A 250 35.78 -14.49 6.92
N SER A 251 36.25 -14.57 8.17
CA SER A 251 37.65 -14.55 8.49
C SER A 251 38.21 -15.82 7.85
N LYS A 252 38.80 -15.68 6.66
CA LYS A 252 39.66 -16.69 6.07
C LYS A 252 40.62 -17.12 7.18
N LYS A 253 40.43 -18.34 7.69
CA LYS A 253 41.46 -19.04 8.45
C LYS A 253 42.72 -18.99 7.59
N ARG A 254 43.77 -18.40 8.15
CA ARG A 254 45.15 -18.53 7.67
C ARG A 254 45.52 -19.99 7.46
#